data_AF-A0A3L6PXS0-F1
#
_entry.id   AF-A0A3L6PXS0-F1
#
_cell.length_a   1.000
_cell.length_b   1.000
_cell.length_c   1.000
_cell.angle_alpha   90.00
_cell.angle_beta   90.00
_cell.angle_gamma   90.00
#
_symmetry.space_group_name_H-M   'P 1'
#
loop_
_entity.id
_entity.type
_entity.pdbx_description
1 polymer ?
#
loop_
_entity_poly.entity_id
_entity_poly.type
_entity_poly.pdbx_seq_one_letter_code
_entity_poly.pdbx_strand_id
1 'polypeptide(L)' 'MKIAVQSTKAVKPAYPGGVAPAGAPGVVPLTVLGKANFDTYISVIYAFRPPAPGNAALEDGLARVLVEYRE' A
#
# COMPACT_ATOMS: atom_id res chain seq x y z
N MET A 1 0.10 25.73 7.28
CA MET A 1 0.15 25.03 5.97
C MET A 1 -1.28 24.94 5.45
N LYS A 2 -1.55 25.34 4.20
CA LYS A 2 -2.91 25.26 3.62
C LYS A 2 -2.93 24.07 2.65
N ILE A 3 -3.26 22.88 3.15
CA ILE A 3 -3.38 21.66 2.34
C ILE A 3 -4.86 21.36 2.17
N ALA A 4 -5.28 21.03 0.95
CA ALA A 4 -6.61 20.51 0.66
C ALA A 4 -6.47 19.12 0.03
N VAL A 5 -7.18 18.13 0.60
CA VAL A 5 -7.27 16.79 0.03
C VAL A 5 -8.18 16.84 -1.19
N GLN A 6 -7.66 16.48 -2.36
CA GLN A 6 -8.42 16.49 -3.63
C GLN A 6 -9.08 15.13 -3.93
N SER A 7 -8.52 14.03 -3.44
CA SER A 7 -9.00 12.68 -3.72
C SER A 7 -8.61 11.71 -2.60
N THR A 8 -9.45 10.71 -2.38
CA THR A 8 -9.18 9.54 -1.51
C THR A 8 -9.85 8.33 -2.14
N LYS A 9 -9.10 7.25 -2.34
CA LYS A 9 -9.61 6.00 -2.94
C LYS A 9 -8.77 4.80 -2.50
N ALA A 10 -9.34 3.61 -2.62
CA ALA A 10 -8.60 2.37 -2.49
C ALA A 10 -7.81 2.08 -3.78
N VAL A 11 -6.56 1.68 -3.64
CA VAL A 11 -5.72 1.14 -4.72
C VAL A 11 -5.62 -0.36 -4.50
N LYS A 12 -5.97 -1.15 -5.53
CA LYS A 12 -5.97 -2.62 -5.45
C LYS A 12 -4.68 -3.19 -6.06
N PRO A 13 -4.24 -4.39 -5.64
CA PRO A 13 -3.15 -5.10 -6.32
C PRO A 13 -3.46 -5.31 -7.80
N ALA A 14 -2.50 -5.01 -8.67
CA ALA A 14 -2.58 -5.20 -10.11
C ALA A 14 -2.18 -6.64 -10.50
N TYR A 15 -2.98 -7.63 -10.08
CA TYR A 15 -2.72 -9.02 -10.44
C TYR A 15 -2.72 -9.25 -11.96
N PRO A 16 -1.79 -10.07 -12.49
CA PRO A 16 -1.89 -10.56 -13.86
C PRO A 16 -3.23 -11.27 -14.07
N GLY A 17 -4.01 -10.85 -15.05
CA GLY A 17 -5.36 -11.39 -15.29
C GLY A 17 -6.46 -10.85 -14.36
N GLY A 18 -6.15 -9.88 -13.49
CA GLY A 18 -7.14 -9.15 -12.68
C GLY A 18 -7.70 -9.91 -11.47
N VAL A 19 -7.21 -11.12 -11.19
CA VAL A 19 -7.65 -11.97 -10.07
C VAL A 19 -6.45 -12.43 -9.28
N ALA A 20 -6.60 -12.49 -7.94
CA ALA A 20 -5.56 -13.03 -7.08
C ALA A 20 -5.21 -14.49 -7.48
N PRO A 21 -3.94 -14.91 -7.35
CA PRO A 21 -3.53 -16.27 -7.67
C PRO A 21 -4.32 -17.32 -6.88
N ALA A 22 -4.65 -18.43 -7.52
CA ALA A 22 -5.24 -19.58 -6.85
C ALA A 22 -4.26 -20.09 -5.76
N GLY A 23 -4.73 -20.16 -4.51
CA GLY A 23 -3.90 -20.57 -3.37
C GLY A 23 -3.22 -19.43 -2.60
N ALA A 24 -3.45 -18.17 -2.97
CA ALA A 24 -3.04 -17.05 -2.14
C ALA A 24 -3.72 -17.19 -0.76
N PRO A 25 -2.97 -17.18 0.37
CA PRO A 25 -3.55 -17.36 1.69
C PRO A 25 -4.62 -16.29 1.91
N GLY A 26 -5.80 -16.72 2.31
CA GLY A 26 -6.92 -15.83 2.61
C GLY A 26 -6.79 -15.16 3.98
N VAL A 27 -5.93 -15.71 4.85
CA VAL A 27 -5.66 -15.21 6.20
C VAL A 27 -4.21 -15.55 6.58
N VAL A 28 -3.48 -14.58 7.10
CA VAL A 28 -2.18 -14.77 7.78
C VAL A 28 -2.33 -14.44 9.26
N PRO A 29 -2.27 -15.42 10.19
CA PRO A 29 -2.45 -15.16 11.61
C PRO A 29 -1.24 -14.43 12.20
N LEU A 30 -1.48 -13.48 13.10
CA LEU A 30 -0.42 -12.78 13.82
C LEU A 30 0.38 -13.75 14.71
N THR A 31 1.71 -13.72 14.54
CA THR A 31 2.65 -14.44 15.42
C THR A 31 2.70 -13.82 16.81
N VAL A 32 3.29 -14.52 17.79
CA VAL A 32 3.51 -13.97 19.14
C VAL A 32 4.35 -12.70 19.13
N LEU A 33 5.30 -12.57 18.19
CA LEU A 33 6.12 -11.38 18.03
C LEU A 33 5.31 -10.21 17.45
N GLY A 34 4.40 -10.48 16.51
CA GLY A 34 3.48 -9.48 16.00
C GLY A 34 2.57 -8.92 17.09
N LYS A 35 2.06 -9.79 17.98
CA LYS A 35 1.20 -9.40 19.12
C LYS A 35 1.95 -8.69 20.25
N ALA A 36 3.26 -8.86 20.36
CA ALA A 36 4.06 -8.22 21.40
C ALA A 36 4.35 -6.74 21.12
N ASN A 37 4.14 -6.29 19.88
CA ASN A 37 4.39 -4.91 19.47
C ASN A 37 3.14 -4.03 19.67
N PHE A 38 3.29 -2.73 19.47
CA PHE A 38 2.19 -1.78 19.61
C PHE A 38 1.13 -1.98 18.51
N ASP A 39 -0.12 -2.16 18.93
CA ASP A 39 -1.28 -2.10 18.05
C ASP A 39 -1.64 -0.63 17.75
N THR A 40 -0.85 0.00 16.88
CA THR A 40 -1.00 1.41 16.51
C THR A 40 -0.47 1.70 15.11
N TYR A 41 -0.95 2.77 14.49
CA TYR A 41 -0.43 3.26 13.21
C TYR A 41 0.85 4.07 13.39
N ILE A 42 1.88 3.73 12.64
CA ILE A 42 3.16 4.46 12.61
C ILE A 42 3.18 5.38 11.38
N SER A 43 3.36 6.69 11.59
CA SER A 43 3.35 7.70 10.53
C SER A 43 4.77 8.17 10.17
N VAL A 44 5.06 8.33 8.88
CA VAL A 44 6.33 8.86 8.35
C VAL A 44 6.09 9.81 7.17
N ILE A 45 6.94 10.84 7.01
CA ILE A 45 6.85 11.83 5.94
C ILE A 45 8.16 11.82 5.14
N TYR A 46 8.05 11.67 3.81
CA TYR A 46 9.17 11.83 2.87
C TYR A 46 8.95 13.07 1.98
N ALA A 47 10.03 13.76 1.65
CA ALA A 47 10.02 14.93 0.76
C ALA A 47 11.03 14.76 -0.37
N PHE A 48 10.58 14.95 -1.60
CA PHE A 48 11.40 14.82 -2.81
C PHE A 48 11.50 16.18 -3.50
N ARG A 49 12.69 16.53 -3.97
CA ARG A 49 12.87 17.74 -4.80
C ARG A 49 12.35 17.49 -6.21
N PRO A 50 11.80 18.50 -6.89
CA PRO A 50 11.42 18.39 -8.30
C PRO A 50 12.60 18.00 -9.22
N PRO A 51 12.34 17.30 -10.34
CA PRO A 51 11.03 16.79 -10.75
C PRO A 51 10.64 15.50 -10.00
N ALA A 52 9.37 15.39 -9.63
CA ALA A 52 8.78 14.19 -9.05
C ALA A 52 7.83 13.52 -10.07
N PRO A 53 7.62 12.19 -9.99
CA PRO A 53 6.62 11.52 -10.80
C PRO A 53 5.22 12.08 -10.50
N GLY A 54 4.35 12.06 -11.52
CA GLY A 54 2.94 12.43 -11.33
C GLY A 54 2.17 11.38 -10.52
N ASN A 55 1.01 11.78 -9.96
CA ASN A 55 0.20 10.93 -9.09
C ASN A 55 -0.20 9.59 -9.74
N ALA A 56 -0.49 9.59 -11.05
CA ALA A 56 -0.85 8.37 -11.78
C ALA A 56 0.29 7.33 -11.80
N ALA A 57 1.54 7.78 -11.96
CA ALA A 57 2.69 6.88 -11.94
C ALA A 57 2.94 6.30 -10.54
N LEU A 58 2.69 7.07 -9.48
CA LEU A 58 2.76 6.57 -8.10
C LEU A 58 1.65 5.56 -7.81
N GLU A 59 0.43 5.83 -8.29
CA GLU A 59 -0.70 4.90 -8.16
C GLU A 59 -0.43 3.57 -8.89
N ASP A 60 0.06 3.62 -10.12
CA ASP A 60 0.42 2.43 -10.90
C ASP A 60 1.55 1.64 -10.23
N GLY A 61 2.56 2.33 -9.71
CA GLY A 61 3.65 1.71 -8.94
C GLY A 61 3.15 1.02 -7.68
N LEU A 62 2.25 1.67 -6.93
CA LEU A 62 1.63 1.11 -5.74
C LEU A 62 0.78 -0.12 -6.08
N ALA A 63 -0.04 -0.06 -7.13
CA ALA A 63 -0.87 -1.20 -7.54
C ALA A 63 0.00 -2.43 -7.89
N ARG A 64 1.16 -2.23 -8.53
CA ARG A 64 2.10 -3.32 -8.85
C ARG A 64 2.74 -3.92 -7.60
N VAL A 65 3.20 -3.10 -6.65
CA VAL A 65 3.91 -3.61 -5.46
C VAL A 65 2.97 -4.34 -4.49
N LEU A 66 1.69 -3.95 -4.46
CA LEU A 66 0.66 -4.61 -3.64
C LEU A 66 0.37 -6.07 -4.06
N VAL A 67 0.86 -6.51 -5.23
CA VAL A 67 0.82 -7.95 -5.61
C VAL A 67 1.69 -8.78 -4.66
N GLU A 68 2.85 -8.24 -4.27
CA GLU A 68 3.82 -8.90 -3.38
C GLU A 68 3.53 -8.60 -1.89
N TYR A 69 2.98 -7.41 -1.58
CA TYR A 69 2.65 -6.97 -0.22
C TYR A 69 1.13 -6.85 -0.06
N ARG A 70 0.45 -7.99 0.15
CA ARG A 70 -1.03 -8.07 0.20
C ARG A 70 -1.64 -7.70 1.56
N GLU A 71 -0.84 -7.77 2.62
CA GLU A 71 -1.23 -7.55 4.02
C GLU A 71 -0.76 -6.18 4.51
#